data_AF-A0A7W0T3Q3-F1
#
_entry.id   AF-A0A7W0T3Q3-F1
#
_cell.length_a   1.000
_cell.length_b   1.000
_cell.length_c   1.000
_cell.angle_alpha   90.00
_cell.angle_beta   90.00
_cell.angle_gamma   90.00
#
_symmetry.space_group_name_H-M   'P 1'
#
loop_
_entity.id
_entity.type
_entity.pdbx_description
1 polymer ?
#
loop_
_entity_poly.entity_id
_entity_poly.type
_entity_poly.pdbx_seq_one_letter_code
_entity_poly.pdbx_strand_id
1 'polypeptide(L)'
;MKRYTMLDDEELETLVVAAAAADEAAWQRLWATIEPPLSRIIAQPRFLGRLGQREDDRRNIVVAVMSRLRADQFNRLQLYLEARRTNPRLRFLSWLRVVAKRVGIDYLRAHPDYVRRHDKDASRPGVWIDPKTLPPASQIFGERPPVTTRGTAHELLRYAAGAIPDDQRRALELWAQSESFEDIARVLGLANAAEAERTVRAVIERLRRKFRDPDVDRLS
;
A
#
# COMPACT_ATOMS: atom_id res chain seq x y z
N MET A 1 -3.38 -36.51 6.85
CA MET A 1 -4.50 -35.61 7.20
C MET A 1 -4.46 -35.35 8.69
N LYS A 2 -3.87 -34.22 9.14
CA LYS A 2 -3.86 -33.85 10.56
C LYS A 2 -5.31 -33.62 10.99
N ARG A 3 -5.81 -34.41 11.96
CA ARG A 3 -7.05 -34.10 12.67
C ARG A 3 -6.90 -32.67 13.18
N TYR A 4 -7.72 -31.77 12.68
CA TYR A 4 -7.96 -30.51 13.36
C TYR A 4 -8.51 -30.92 14.71
N THR A 5 -7.69 -30.86 15.75
CA THR A 5 -8.17 -30.78 17.12
C THR A 5 -9.24 -29.71 17.08
N MET A 6 -10.49 -30.09 17.37
CA MET A 6 -11.51 -29.10 17.67
C MET A 6 -10.86 -28.25 18.76
N LEU A 7 -10.61 -26.99 18.43
CA LEU A 7 -10.14 -26.02 19.39
C LEU A 7 -11.05 -26.18 20.60
N ASP A 8 -10.47 -26.49 21.75
CA ASP A 8 -11.25 -26.55 22.96
C ASP A 8 -11.79 -25.14 23.19
N ASP A 9 -13.11 -24.99 23.04
CA ASP A 9 -13.78 -23.71 23.18
C ASP A 9 -13.46 -23.15 24.59
N GLU A 10 -13.29 -23.99 25.61
CA GLU A 10 -12.95 -23.56 26.98
C GLU A 10 -11.52 -23.03 27.12
N GLU A 11 -10.55 -23.71 26.51
CA GLU A 11 -9.15 -23.24 26.46
C GLU A 11 -9.05 -21.90 25.73
N LEU A 12 -9.77 -21.78 24.61
CA LEU A 12 -9.80 -20.54 23.83
C LEU A 12 -10.38 -19.37 24.63
N GLU A 13 -11.49 -19.59 25.34
CA GLU A 13 -12.09 -18.58 26.21
C GLU A 13 -11.15 -18.18 27.35
N THR A 14 -10.44 -19.15 27.94
CA THR A 14 -9.43 -18.89 28.99
C THR A 14 -8.31 -17.99 28.48
N LEU A 15 -7.79 -18.26 27.28
CA LEU A 15 -6.77 -17.43 26.63
C LEU A 15 -7.29 -16.03 26.32
N VAL A 16 -8.54 -15.89 25.89
CA VAL A 16 -9.16 -14.58 25.63
C VAL A 16 -9.27 -13.75 26.91
N VAL A 17 -9.70 -14.35 28.03
CA VAL A 17 -9.80 -13.67 29.32
C VAL A 17 -8.43 -13.19 29.80
N ALA A 18 -7.41 -14.05 29.76
CA ALA A 18 -6.06 -13.69 30.19
C ALA A 18 -5.44 -12.62 29.27
N ALA A 19 -5.56 -12.74 27.95
CA ALA A 19 -5.07 -11.73 27.01
C ALA A 19 -5.78 -10.38 27.19
N ALA A 20 -7.09 -10.38 27.47
CA ALA A 20 -7.83 -9.16 27.76
C ALA A 20 -7.36 -8.46 29.06
N ALA A 21 -6.80 -9.22 30.00
CA ALA A 21 -6.13 -8.71 31.20
C ALA A 21 -4.66 -8.30 30.95
N ALA A 22 -4.27 -8.14 29.68
CA ALA A 22 -2.92 -7.77 29.24
C ALA A 22 -1.81 -8.78 29.58
N ASP A 23 -2.16 -10.06 29.76
CA ASP A 23 -1.16 -11.14 29.82
C ASP A 23 -0.57 -11.40 28.43
N GLU A 24 0.69 -11.00 28.25
CA GLU A 24 1.40 -11.15 26.98
C GLU A 24 1.63 -12.61 26.58
N ALA A 25 1.90 -13.51 27.53
CA ALA A 25 2.09 -14.93 27.23
C ALA A 25 0.77 -15.56 26.74
N ALA A 26 -0.35 -15.19 27.39
CA ALA A 26 -1.67 -15.59 26.92
C ALA A 26 -1.99 -15.01 25.55
N TRP A 27 -1.63 -13.76 25.27
CA TRP A 27 -1.80 -13.14 23.96
C TRP A 27 -1.05 -13.88 22.85
N GLN A 28 0.22 -14.24 23.08
CA GLN A 28 1.02 -14.99 22.09
C GLN A 28 0.44 -16.38 21.83
N ARG A 29 -0.04 -17.07 22.88
CA ARG A 29 -0.73 -18.35 22.74
C ARG A 29 -2.06 -18.19 21.99
N LEU A 30 -2.86 -17.19 22.36
CA LEU A 30 -4.11 -16.88 21.66
C LEU A 30 -3.86 -16.66 20.17
N TRP A 31 -2.84 -15.87 19.81
CA TRP A 31 -2.44 -15.65 18.42
C TRP A 31 -2.18 -16.96 17.69
N ALA A 32 -1.28 -17.79 18.23
CA ALA A 32 -0.91 -19.06 17.61
C ALA A 32 -2.12 -19.99 17.42
N THR A 33 -3.05 -19.96 18.37
CA THR A 33 -4.29 -20.75 18.34
C THR A 33 -5.28 -20.26 17.27
N ILE A 34 -5.42 -18.95 17.08
CA ILE A 34 -6.45 -18.36 16.21
C ILE A 34 -5.99 -18.06 14.79
N GLU A 35 -4.68 -17.96 14.52
CA GLU A 35 -4.17 -17.69 13.18
C GLU A 35 -4.67 -18.73 12.15
N PRO A 36 -4.56 -20.05 12.38
CA PRO A 36 -4.97 -21.03 11.39
C PRO A 36 -6.48 -21.01 11.05
N PRO A 37 -7.42 -20.93 12.00
CA PRO A 37 -8.84 -20.80 11.68
C PRO A 37 -9.19 -19.46 11.05
N LEU A 38 -8.58 -18.37 11.49
CA LEU A 38 -8.82 -17.05 10.92
C LEU A 38 -8.36 -16.98 9.45
N SER A 39 -7.17 -17.51 9.16
CA SER A 39 -6.63 -17.63 7.80
C SER A 39 -7.58 -18.43 6.90
N ARG A 40 -8.10 -19.57 7.38
CA ARG A 40 -9.09 -20.38 6.65
C ARG A 40 -10.41 -19.64 6.41
N ILE A 41 -10.90 -18.86 7.37
CA ILE A 41 -12.10 -18.04 7.20
C ILE A 41 -11.88 -16.99 6.09
N ILE A 42 -10.74 -16.30 6.12
CA ILE A 42 -10.41 -15.25 5.16
C ILE A 42 -10.25 -15.81 3.75
N ALA A 43 -9.70 -17.02 3.63
CA ALA A 43 -9.51 -17.71 2.35
C ALA A 43 -10.82 -18.08 1.64
N GLN A 44 -11.98 -18.04 2.31
CA GLN A 44 -13.26 -18.39 1.70
C GLN A 44 -13.63 -17.37 0.61
N PRO A 45 -13.97 -17.81 -0.62
CA PRO A 45 -14.31 -16.88 -1.72
C PRO A 45 -15.47 -15.92 -1.39
N ARG A 46 -16.45 -16.39 -0.61
CA ARG A 46 -17.62 -15.59 -0.18
C ARG A 46 -17.29 -14.58 0.92
N PHE A 47 -16.11 -14.67 1.54
CA PHE A 47 -15.73 -13.81 2.66
C PHE A 47 -15.16 -12.47 2.17
N LEU A 48 -14.12 -12.45 1.34
CA LEU A 48 -13.52 -11.21 0.81
C LEU A 48 -13.27 -11.24 -0.71
N GLY A 49 -13.85 -12.20 -1.44
CA GLY A 49 -13.68 -12.30 -2.89
C GLY A 49 -12.21 -12.49 -3.27
N ARG A 50 -11.72 -11.66 -4.20
CA ARG A 50 -10.36 -11.70 -4.75
C ARG A 50 -9.27 -11.57 -3.69
N LEU A 51 -9.45 -10.72 -2.67
CA LEU A 51 -8.48 -10.53 -1.59
C LEU A 51 -8.22 -11.81 -0.80
N GLY A 52 -9.27 -12.60 -0.53
CA GLY A 52 -9.12 -13.87 0.19
C GLY A 52 -8.31 -14.91 -0.58
N GLN A 53 -8.19 -14.76 -1.91
CA GLN A 53 -7.45 -15.67 -2.77
C GLN A 53 -5.97 -15.32 -2.92
N ARG A 54 -5.57 -14.08 -2.60
CA ARG A 54 -4.16 -13.65 -2.61
C ARG A 54 -3.55 -13.95 -1.24
N GLU A 55 -2.46 -14.71 -1.22
CA GLU A 55 -1.86 -15.14 0.04
C GLU A 55 -1.34 -13.97 0.89
N ASP A 56 -0.67 -13.01 0.25
CA ASP A 56 -0.13 -11.83 0.93
C ASP A 56 -1.23 -10.97 1.56
N ASP A 57 -2.31 -10.72 0.81
CA ASP A 57 -3.47 -9.98 1.31
C ASP A 57 -4.12 -10.69 2.50
N ARG A 58 -4.27 -12.02 2.42
CA ARG A 58 -4.78 -12.81 3.55
C ARG A 58 -3.91 -12.66 4.79
N ARG A 59 -2.58 -12.77 4.65
CA ARG A 59 -1.64 -12.58 5.77
C ARG A 59 -1.71 -11.17 6.34
N ASN A 60 -1.77 -10.15 5.48
CA ASN A 60 -1.91 -8.75 5.89
C ASN A 60 -3.20 -8.51 6.67
N ILE A 61 -4.32 -9.09 6.22
CA ILE A 61 -5.61 -8.97 6.91
C ILE A 61 -5.56 -9.68 8.27
N VAL A 62 -4.95 -10.87 8.38
CA VAL A 62 -4.75 -11.55 9.66
C VAL A 62 -3.97 -10.66 10.63
N VAL A 63 -2.83 -10.12 10.21
CA VAL A 63 -2.02 -9.20 11.02
C VAL A 63 -2.85 -7.97 11.43
N ALA A 64 -3.61 -7.37 10.51
CA ALA A 64 -4.46 -6.22 10.81
C ALA A 64 -5.56 -6.55 11.83
N VAL A 65 -6.15 -7.76 11.78
CA VAL A 65 -7.10 -8.23 12.78
C VAL A 65 -6.43 -8.32 14.15
N MET A 66 -5.27 -8.96 14.22
CA MET A 66 -4.53 -9.15 15.47
C MET A 66 -4.09 -7.83 16.10
N SER A 67 -3.53 -6.91 15.29
CA SER A 67 -3.19 -5.56 15.72
C SER A 67 -4.41 -4.82 16.28
N ARG A 68 -5.57 -5.00 15.66
CA ARG A 68 -6.84 -4.42 16.13
C ARG A 68 -7.38 -5.03 17.41
N LEU A 69 -7.11 -6.31 17.67
CA LEU A 69 -7.47 -6.94 18.95
C LEU A 69 -6.57 -6.46 20.08
N ARG A 70 -5.28 -6.22 19.81
CA ARG A 70 -4.30 -5.72 20.79
C ARG A 70 -4.41 -4.21 21.06
N ALA A 71 -4.84 -3.43 20.08
CA ALA A 71 -4.99 -1.98 20.19
C ALA A 71 -5.82 -1.55 21.41
N ASP A 72 -5.56 -0.34 21.91
CA ASP A 72 -6.27 0.28 23.02
C ASP A 72 -6.34 -0.62 24.26
N GLN A 73 -5.20 -1.20 24.65
CA GLN A 73 -5.09 -2.12 25.80
C GLN A 73 -6.10 -3.28 25.73
N PHE A 74 -6.20 -3.93 24.58
CA PHE A 74 -7.12 -5.05 24.36
C PHE A 74 -8.62 -4.71 24.51
N ASN A 75 -9.01 -3.45 24.33
CA ASN A 75 -10.41 -3.01 24.46
C ASN A 75 -11.40 -3.85 23.63
N ARG A 76 -11.01 -4.32 22.43
CA ARG A 76 -11.87 -5.19 21.63
C ARG A 76 -12.13 -6.55 22.27
N LEU A 77 -11.15 -7.14 22.95
CA LEU A 77 -11.36 -8.38 23.69
C LEU A 77 -12.27 -8.14 24.90
N GLN A 78 -12.14 -6.99 25.57
CA GLN A 78 -13.05 -6.58 26.64
C GLN A 78 -14.49 -6.44 26.15
N LEU A 79 -14.71 -5.78 25.00
CA LEU A 79 -16.03 -5.70 24.37
C LEU A 79 -16.62 -7.07 24.01
N TYR A 80 -15.77 -8.02 23.60
CA TYR A 80 -16.21 -9.40 23.40
C TYR A 80 -16.68 -10.05 24.70
N LEU A 81 -15.88 -9.95 25.77
CA LEU A 81 -16.22 -10.52 27.07
C LEU A 81 -17.52 -9.93 27.64
N GLU A 82 -17.73 -8.63 27.48
CA GLU A 82 -18.98 -7.97 27.85
C GLU A 82 -20.16 -8.53 27.04
N ALA A 83 -20.04 -8.61 25.71
CA ALA A 83 -21.08 -9.17 24.85
C ALA A 83 -21.37 -10.66 25.19
N ARG A 84 -20.35 -11.42 25.60
CA ARG A 84 -20.47 -12.82 26.03
C ARG A 84 -21.22 -12.95 27.36
N ARG A 85 -21.02 -12.02 28.30
CA ARG A 85 -21.80 -11.99 29.57
C ARG A 85 -23.28 -11.79 29.29
N THR A 86 -23.64 -10.89 28.37
CA THR A 86 -25.03 -10.67 27.95
C THR A 86 -25.58 -11.82 27.10
N ASN A 87 -24.73 -12.48 26.31
CA ASN A 87 -25.10 -13.61 25.46
C ASN A 87 -24.11 -14.78 25.61
N PRO A 88 -24.35 -15.70 26.57
CA PRO A 88 -23.52 -16.87 26.80
C PRO A 88 -23.51 -17.90 25.66
N ARG A 89 -24.22 -17.68 24.56
CA ARG A 89 -24.17 -18.51 23.35
C ARG A 89 -23.23 -17.94 22.27
N LEU A 90 -22.79 -16.69 22.40
CA LEU A 90 -21.88 -16.03 21.46
C LEU A 90 -20.46 -16.60 21.52
N ARG A 91 -20.08 -17.48 20.60
CA ARG A 91 -18.72 -18.06 20.57
C ARG A 91 -17.68 -17.05 20.08
N PHE A 92 -16.46 -17.09 20.62
CA PHE A 92 -15.37 -16.19 20.23
C PHE A 92 -15.09 -16.20 18.72
N LEU A 93 -14.96 -17.38 18.09
CA LEU A 93 -14.69 -17.47 16.64
C LEU A 93 -15.81 -16.87 15.78
N SER A 94 -17.06 -16.97 16.20
CA SER A 94 -18.19 -16.34 15.50
C SER A 94 -18.13 -14.82 15.58
N TRP A 95 -17.79 -14.28 16.75
CA TRP A 95 -17.56 -12.85 16.93
C TRP A 95 -16.33 -12.37 16.14
N LEU A 96 -15.21 -13.11 16.22
CA LEU A 96 -13.97 -12.81 15.51
C LEU A 96 -14.18 -12.79 13.99
N ARG A 97 -15.01 -13.67 13.45
CA ARG A 97 -15.41 -13.65 12.04
C ARG A 97 -16.03 -12.31 11.63
N VAL A 98 -16.87 -11.71 12.48
CA VAL A 98 -17.47 -10.39 12.22
C VAL A 98 -16.40 -9.29 12.25
N VAL A 99 -15.50 -9.33 13.24
CA VAL A 99 -14.37 -8.39 13.34
C VAL A 99 -13.49 -8.49 12.08
N ALA A 100 -13.09 -9.70 11.70
CA ALA A 100 -12.29 -9.98 10.52
C ALA A 100 -12.96 -9.49 9.23
N LYS A 101 -14.28 -9.64 9.11
CA LYS A 101 -15.03 -9.13 7.96
C LYS A 101 -14.94 -7.61 7.87
N ARG A 102 -15.11 -6.90 9.00
CA ARG A 102 -14.99 -5.43 9.05
C ARG A 102 -13.57 -4.98 8.71
N VAL A 103 -12.56 -5.61 9.29
CA VAL A 103 -11.15 -5.34 8.97
C VAL A 103 -10.86 -5.56 7.49
N GLY A 104 -11.32 -6.67 6.92
CA GLY A 104 -11.13 -6.98 5.51
C GLY A 104 -11.79 -5.96 4.58
N ILE A 105 -12.96 -5.42 4.94
CA ILE A 105 -13.61 -4.33 4.19
C ILE A 105 -12.80 -3.04 4.28
N ASP A 106 -12.26 -2.71 5.45
CA ASP A 106 -11.43 -1.51 5.61
C ASP A 106 -10.12 -1.64 4.82
N TYR A 107 -9.49 -2.82 4.88
CA TYR A 107 -8.29 -3.15 4.09
C TYR A 107 -8.59 -3.04 2.59
N LEU A 108 -9.69 -3.61 2.11
CA LEU A 108 -10.16 -3.47 0.72
C LEU A 108 -10.27 -2.01 0.30
N ARG A 109 -10.90 -1.17 1.13
CA ARG A 109 -11.11 0.25 0.83
C ARG A 109 -9.82 1.06 0.82
N ALA A 110 -8.77 0.60 1.49
CA ALA A 110 -7.46 1.23 1.55
C ALA A 110 -6.47 0.61 0.53
N HIS A 111 -6.86 -0.47 -0.14
CA HIS A 111 -5.97 -1.20 -1.04
C HIS A 111 -5.64 -0.36 -2.28
N PRO A 112 -4.36 -0.23 -2.69
CA PRO A 112 -3.97 0.60 -3.83
C PRO A 112 -4.62 0.15 -5.15
N ASP A 113 -4.74 -1.15 -5.36
CA ASP A 113 -5.40 -1.71 -6.55
C ASP A 113 -6.94 -1.58 -6.54
N TYR A 114 -7.55 -1.03 -5.48
CA TYR A 114 -9.01 -0.92 -5.37
C TYR A 114 -9.49 0.50 -5.68
N VAL A 115 -10.17 0.66 -6.83
CA VAL A 115 -10.73 1.95 -7.24
C VAL A 115 -12.06 2.20 -6.55
N ARG A 116 -12.10 3.24 -5.70
CA ARG A 116 -13.30 3.61 -4.94
C ARG A 116 -14.41 4.11 -5.86
N ARG A 117 -15.66 3.89 -5.42
CA ARG A 117 -16.84 4.29 -6.19
C ARG A 117 -17.00 5.81 -6.41
N HIS A 118 -16.36 6.63 -5.59
CA HIS A 118 -16.46 8.09 -5.64
C HIS A 118 -15.22 8.78 -6.21
N ASP A 119 -14.30 8.01 -6.80
CA ASP A 119 -13.15 8.60 -7.45
C ASP A 119 -13.59 9.24 -8.78
N LYS A 120 -13.33 10.55 -8.95
CA LYS A 120 -13.84 11.35 -10.07
C LYS A 120 -13.24 10.91 -11.41
N ASP A 121 -12.08 10.27 -11.36
CA ASP A 121 -11.34 9.79 -12.53
C ASP A 121 -11.61 8.30 -12.83
N ALA A 122 -12.44 7.63 -12.02
CA ALA A 122 -12.76 6.23 -12.22
C ALA A 122 -13.80 6.04 -13.33
N SER A 123 -13.38 5.44 -14.44
CA SER A 123 -14.27 5.07 -15.55
C SER A 123 -15.39 4.11 -15.13
N ARG A 124 -15.17 3.27 -14.09
CA ARG A 124 -16.22 2.47 -13.44
C ARG A 124 -15.94 2.27 -11.94
N PRO A 125 -16.90 2.57 -11.06
CA PRO A 125 -16.74 2.44 -9.61
C PRO A 125 -16.66 0.97 -9.14
N GLY A 126 -15.75 0.67 -8.20
CA GLY A 126 -15.64 -0.65 -7.56
C GLY A 126 -14.86 -1.68 -8.39
N VAL A 127 -14.05 -1.22 -9.33
CA VAL A 127 -13.20 -2.06 -10.19
C VAL A 127 -11.84 -2.26 -9.53
N TRP A 128 -11.34 -3.49 -9.61
CA TRP A 128 -9.96 -3.81 -9.29
C TRP A 128 -9.07 -3.44 -10.47
N ILE A 129 -8.00 -2.71 -10.21
CA ILE A 129 -6.91 -2.57 -11.16
C ILE A 129 -6.28 -3.95 -11.26
N ASP A 130 -6.48 -4.63 -12.37
CA ASP A 130 -5.68 -5.80 -12.67
C ASP A 130 -4.32 -5.28 -13.11
N PRO A 131 -3.22 -5.53 -12.36
CA PRO A 131 -1.90 -5.27 -12.88
C PRO A 131 -1.73 -6.21 -14.07
N LYS A 132 -2.06 -5.74 -15.27
CA LYS A 132 -1.78 -6.47 -16.50
C LYS A 132 -0.29 -6.76 -16.46
N THR A 133 0.07 -8.03 -16.69
CA THR A 133 1.44 -8.43 -16.93
C THR A 133 2.02 -7.46 -17.95
N LEU A 134 3.10 -6.77 -17.58
CA LEU A 134 3.82 -5.95 -18.54
C LEU A 134 4.07 -6.83 -19.77
N PRO A 135 3.71 -6.38 -20.98
CA PRO A 135 3.95 -7.18 -22.17
C PRO A 135 5.44 -7.59 -22.18
N PRO A 136 5.76 -8.83 -22.58
CA PRO A 136 7.16 -9.27 -22.67
C PRO A 136 7.94 -8.24 -23.49
N ALA A 137 9.21 -8.01 -23.15
CA ALA A 137 10.03 -6.96 -23.76
C ALA A 137 10.05 -7.02 -25.31
N SER A 138 9.82 -8.20 -25.89
CA SER A 138 9.68 -8.45 -27.33
C SER A 138 8.39 -7.93 -27.97
N GLN A 139 7.33 -7.66 -27.20
CA GLN A 139 6.08 -7.03 -27.63
C GLN A 139 6.03 -5.52 -27.35
N ILE A 140 7.05 -4.98 -26.67
CA ILE A 140 7.24 -3.53 -26.56
C ILE A 140 7.83 -3.04 -27.89
N PHE A 141 7.00 -3.03 -28.93
CA PHE A 141 7.34 -2.43 -30.21
C PHE A 141 7.45 -0.91 -30.03
N GLY A 142 8.66 -0.38 -30.20
CA GLY A 142 8.84 0.89 -30.91
C GLY A 142 8.79 2.20 -30.13
N GLU A 143 8.43 2.24 -28.85
CA GLU A 143 8.69 3.44 -28.02
C GLU A 143 9.35 3.03 -26.71
N ARG A 144 10.64 3.38 -26.58
CA ARG A 144 11.30 3.48 -25.27
C ARG A 144 10.33 4.23 -24.35
N PRO A 145 10.09 3.77 -23.10
CA PRO A 145 9.28 4.51 -22.15
C PRO A 145 9.76 5.97 -22.17
N PRO A 146 8.86 6.95 -22.36
CA PRO A 146 9.26 8.35 -22.32
C PRO A 146 9.84 8.60 -20.94
N VAL A 147 11.16 8.66 -20.91
CA VAL A 147 11.95 9.72 -20.28
C VAL A 147 11.14 10.45 -19.21
N THR A 148 11.37 10.10 -17.94
CA THR A 148 11.05 10.94 -16.78
C THR A 148 9.70 11.65 -16.90
N THR A 149 8.60 10.99 -16.52
CA THR A 149 7.30 11.66 -16.44
C THR A 149 7.45 12.96 -15.63
N ARG A 150 6.67 14.00 -15.94
CA ARG A 150 6.74 15.31 -15.24
C ARG A 150 6.67 15.17 -13.71
N GLY A 151 6.00 14.13 -13.21
CA GLY A 151 5.97 13.74 -11.80
C GLY A 151 7.33 13.27 -11.27
N THR A 152 8.02 12.38 -11.98
CA THR A 152 9.40 11.96 -11.63
C THR A 152 10.39 13.14 -11.68
N ALA A 153 10.17 14.14 -12.54
CA ALA A 153 11.01 15.33 -12.59
C ALA A 153 10.97 16.15 -11.30
N HIS A 154 9.82 16.24 -10.61
CA HIS A 154 9.70 16.92 -9.31
C HIS A 154 10.48 16.20 -8.20
N GLU A 155 10.43 14.86 -8.18
CA GLU A 155 11.17 14.07 -7.19
C GLU A 155 12.68 14.14 -7.41
N LEU A 156 13.12 14.11 -8.68
CA LEU A 156 14.53 14.26 -9.06
C LEU A 156 15.08 15.67 -8.76
N LEU A 157 14.26 16.71 -8.94
CA LEU A 157 14.62 18.09 -8.60
C LEU A 157 14.91 18.27 -7.09
N ARG A 158 14.13 17.60 -6.24
CA ARG A 158 14.33 17.62 -4.77
C ARG A 158 15.66 16.95 -4.37
N TYR A 159 16.10 15.94 -5.12
CA TYR A 159 17.34 15.20 -4.85
C TYR A 159 18.59 15.84 -5.49
N ALA A 160 18.42 16.71 -6.48
CA ALA A 160 19.50 17.35 -7.23
C ALA A 160 19.84 18.78 -6.77
N ALA A 161 19.30 19.23 -5.62
CA ALA A 161 19.59 20.53 -5.05
C ALA A 161 21.12 20.71 -4.86
N GLY A 162 21.71 21.67 -5.58
CA GLY A 162 23.15 21.96 -5.57
C GLY A 162 23.97 21.39 -6.74
N ALA A 163 23.42 20.46 -7.54
CA ALA A 163 24.16 19.82 -8.65
C ALA A 163 23.84 20.41 -10.04
N ILE A 164 22.91 21.38 -10.12
CA ILE A 164 22.39 21.94 -11.37
C ILE A 164 22.35 23.46 -11.24
N PRO A 165 22.81 24.22 -12.26
CA PRO A 165 22.67 25.67 -12.31
C PRO A 165 21.22 26.14 -12.11
N ASP A 166 21.03 27.29 -11.47
CA ASP A 166 19.71 27.79 -11.08
C ASP A 166 18.77 28.00 -12.28
N ASP A 167 19.28 28.52 -13.40
CA ASP A 167 18.49 28.75 -14.63
C ASP A 167 17.99 27.44 -15.23
N GLN A 168 18.83 26.41 -15.16
CA GLN A 168 18.53 25.05 -15.60
C GLN A 168 17.51 24.36 -14.69
N ARG A 169 17.64 24.55 -13.37
CA ARG A 169 16.65 24.09 -12.39
C ARG A 169 15.30 24.75 -12.64
N ARG A 170 15.29 26.06 -12.85
CA ARG A 170 14.06 26.83 -13.08
C ARG A 170 13.36 26.46 -14.37
N ALA A 171 14.12 26.23 -15.45
CA ALA A 171 13.58 25.69 -16.70
C ALA A 171 12.88 24.33 -16.51
N LEU A 172 13.49 23.44 -15.74
CA LEU A 172 12.93 22.11 -15.46
C LEU A 172 11.68 22.19 -14.56
N GLU A 173 11.65 23.10 -13.58
CA GLU A 173 10.48 23.36 -12.72
C GLU A 173 9.27 23.82 -13.55
N LEU A 174 9.45 24.83 -14.40
CA LEU A 174 8.38 25.37 -15.26
C LEU A 174 7.88 24.30 -16.24
N TRP A 175 8.80 23.53 -16.85
CA TRP A 175 8.43 22.40 -17.71
C TRP A 175 7.64 21.32 -16.96
N ALA A 176 8.00 21.03 -15.71
CA ALA A 176 7.29 20.07 -14.87
C ALA A 176 5.91 20.58 -14.43
N GLN A 177 5.71 21.90 -14.37
CA GLN A 177 4.42 22.57 -14.16
C GLN A 177 3.56 22.66 -15.44
N SER A 178 4.03 22.10 -16.55
CA SER A 178 3.34 22.08 -17.85
C SER A 178 3.34 23.40 -18.61
N GLU A 179 4.26 24.30 -18.31
CA GLU A 179 4.49 25.50 -19.12
C GLU A 179 4.98 25.15 -20.53
N SER A 180 4.57 25.94 -21.52
CA SER A 180 5.04 25.79 -22.89
C SER A 180 6.51 26.24 -23.03
N PHE A 181 7.24 25.75 -24.03
CA PHE A 181 8.63 26.21 -24.24
C PHE A 181 8.72 27.70 -24.63
N GLU A 182 7.66 28.27 -25.19
CA GLU A 182 7.56 29.71 -25.46
C GLU A 182 7.43 30.50 -24.16
N ASP A 183 6.61 30.02 -23.22
CA ASP A 183 6.45 30.64 -21.91
C ASP A 183 7.70 30.47 -21.05
N ILE A 184 8.34 29.31 -21.10
CA ILE A 184 9.63 29.07 -20.43
C ILE A 184 10.70 30.02 -20.98
N ALA A 185 10.79 30.20 -22.30
CA ALA A 185 11.74 31.12 -22.90
C ALA A 185 11.47 32.56 -22.46
N ARG A 186 10.20 32.97 -22.43
CA ARG A 186 9.78 34.30 -21.98
C ARG A 186 10.11 34.55 -20.51
N VAL A 187 9.80 33.59 -19.64
CA VAL A 187 10.03 33.69 -18.19
C VAL A 187 11.52 33.71 -17.84
N LEU A 188 12.34 32.99 -18.60
CA LEU A 188 13.79 32.88 -18.37
C LEU A 188 14.63 33.87 -19.18
N GLY A 189 14.02 34.71 -20.03
CA GLY A 189 14.74 35.64 -20.90
C GLY A 189 15.60 34.96 -21.98
N LEU A 190 15.22 33.75 -22.41
CA LEU A 190 15.90 33.02 -23.49
C LEU A 190 15.46 33.53 -24.86
N ALA A 191 16.31 33.39 -25.87
CA ALA A 191 16.08 33.98 -27.18
C ALA A 191 14.87 33.37 -27.92
N ASN A 192 14.55 32.09 -27.68
CA ASN A 192 13.41 31.40 -28.28
C ASN A 192 13.07 30.08 -27.58
N ALA A 193 11.94 29.49 -27.98
CA ALA A 193 11.47 28.18 -27.50
C ALA A 193 12.49 27.04 -27.72
N ALA A 194 13.28 27.09 -28.79
CA ALA A 194 14.29 26.06 -29.06
C ALA A 194 15.47 26.13 -28.07
N GLU A 195 15.77 27.30 -27.53
CA GLU A 195 16.75 27.46 -26.45
C GLU A 195 16.21 26.97 -25.09
N ALA A 196 14.93 27.21 -24.80
CA ALA A 196 14.25 26.65 -23.64
C ALA A 196 14.22 25.11 -23.69
N GLU A 197 13.88 24.53 -24.83
CA GLU A 197 13.88 23.08 -25.01
C GLU A 197 15.27 22.47 -24.85
N ARG A 198 16.30 23.08 -25.47
CA ARG A 198 17.70 22.65 -25.31
C ARG A 198 18.13 22.67 -23.84
N THR A 199 17.75 23.70 -23.12
CA THR A 199 18.04 23.85 -21.69
C THR A 199 17.40 22.72 -20.88
N VAL A 200 16.10 22.46 -21.05
CA VAL A 200 15.40 21.38 -20.35
C VAL A 200 15.99 20.00 -20.68
N ARG A 201 16.29 19.74 -21.96
CA ARG A 201 16.92 18.47 -22.40
C ARG A 201 18.30 18.26 -21.78
N ALA A 202 19.13 19.30 -21.72
CA ALA A 202 20.46 19.23 -21.13
C ALA A 202 20.41 18.84 -19.64
N VAL A 203 19.40 19.36 -18.91
CA VAL A 203 19.19 19.03 -17.49
C VAL A 203 18.74 17.59 -17.30
N ILE A 204 17.76 17.14 -18.10
CA ILE A 204 17.27 15.75 -18.06
C ILE A 204 18.42 14.77 -18.34
N GLU A 205 19.28 15.08 -19.31
CA GLU A 205 20.42 14.24 -19.65
C GLU A 205 21.49 14.23 -18.54
N ARG A 206 21.75 15.37 -17.89
CA ARG A 206 22.64 15.43 -16.73
C ARG A 206 22.12 14.58 -15.56
N LEU A 207 20.83 14.69 -15.26
CA LEU A 207 20.18 13.87 -14.23
C LEU A 207 20.32 12.38 -14.56
N ARG A 208 20.03 11.99 -15.80
CA ARG A 208 20.18 10.60 -16.24
C ARG A 208 21.59 10.05 -16.04
N ARG A 209 22.62 10.83 -16.39
CA ARG A 209 24.01 10.41 -16.18
C ARG A 209 24.31 10.20 -14.70
N LYS A 210 23.90 11.13 -13.84
CA LYS A 210 24.09 11.04 -12.39
C LYS A 210 23.43 9.79 -11.79
N PHE A 211 22.22 9.46 -12.21
CA PHE A 211 21.49 8.29 -11.69
C PHE A 211 21.80 6.97 -12.41
N ARG A 212 22.57 7.01 -13.51
CA ARG A 212 23.03 5.80 -14.21
C ARG A 212 24.30 5.20 -13.59
N ASP A 213 25.12 6.02 -12.92
CA ASP A 213 26.32 5.59 -12.18
C ASP A 213 26.16 5.90 -10.67
N PRO A 214 25.55 5.00 -9.87
CA PRO A 214 25.38 5.22 -8.43
C PRO A 214 26.66 5.09 -7.59
N ASP A 215 27.82 4.78 -8.19
CA ASP A 215 29.05 4.38 -7.47
C ASP A 215 30.15 5.45 -7.39
N VAL A 216 29.91 6.70 -7.84
CA VAL A 216 30.98 7.73 -7.87
C VAL A 216 31.06 8.56 -6.58
N ASP A 217 30.02 8.62 -5.75
CA ASP A 217 29.98 9.46 -4.52
C ASP A 217 30.25 8.69 -3.21
N ARG A 218 30.88 7.50 -3.25
CA ARG A 218 31.29 6.75 -2.03
C ARG A 218 32.75 6.95 -1.61
N LEU A 219 33.48 7.85 -2.25
CA LEU A 219 34.86 8.17 -1.89
C LEU A 219 35.10 9.68 -1.98
N SER A 220 34.58 10.43 -1.01
CA SER A 220 35.05 11.77 -0.63
C SER A 220 34.55 12.11 0.78
#